data_AF-A0AAW1TYH0-F1
#
_entry.id   AF-A0AAW1TYH0-F1
#
_cell.length_a   1.000
_cell.length_b   1.000
_cell.length_c   1.000
_cell.angle_alpha   90.00
_cell.angle_beta   90.00
_cell.angle_gamma   90.00
#
_symmetry.space_group_name_H-M   'P 1'
#
loop_
_entity.id
_entity.type
_entity.pdbx_description
1 polymer ?
#
loop_
_entity_poly.entity_id
_entity_poly.type
_entity_poly.pdbx_seq_one_letter_code
_entity_poly.pdbx_strand_id
1 'polypeptide(L)'
;MVQNEDSVSANDVSIPIIPDKPAKGVPSGNYRLVGWEIDTTGRKLIDEICQIAAYTPNSKFSQYIMPYADINPTFVRKHALRVVNTGRYRMLRDIKTNQFLKSKSEISALTDFLKWLEENRGDASDGIILIYHEIKKVSPGMLLEALRRYNLLERFNNVVKGFANGYQIASAKCGNTTKAFTLRIMAKILLNEDGNDFTSAKDRAAATYQIAVHLAQGERQDLDAKASGDSTGLEPHLIDFICPFTNPISAEEEEIIELKDLLKIQNTFRPVFRDLLGGTRLERKHASYLRRLLAENNINYEKLKEAYDSEAKDGLDKILKTGVTNAGESDLKELLEILDCFFDPEKKPVQPKVRFYPNQNNNRAPRQRRISHKDKNKKNSAPNSPNASSDNPTDTVSDTTSPRSDMEKQETVVA
;
A
#
# COMPACT_ATOMS: atom_id res chain seq x y z
N MET A 1 -21.92 32.75 -2.84
CA MET A 1 -22.14 31.87 -1.66
C MET A 1 -20.84 31.12 -1.41
N VAL A 2 -20.35 31.07 -0.18
CA VAL A 2 -19.12 30.33 0.15
C VAL A 2 -19.47 28.84 0.28
N GLN A 3 -18.77 27.97 -0.45
CA GLN A 3 -18.85 26.53 -0.28
C GLN A 3 -17.62 26.07 0.51
N ASN A 4 -17.85 25.64 1.75
CA ASN A 4 -16.80 25.05 2.58
C ASN A 4 -16.53 23.61 2.10
N GLU A 5 -15.52 23.40 1.26
CA GLU A 5 -15.04 22.05 0.91
C GLU A 5 -14.11 21.43 1.97
N ASP A 6 -14.31 21.78 3.25
CA ASP A 6 -13.70 21.11 4.40
C ASP A 6 -14.32 19.71 4.62
N SER A 7 -14.04 18.80 3.69
CA SER A 7 -14.36 17.38 3.81
C SER A 7 -13.08 16.53 3.93
N VAL A 8 -12.24 16.89 4.92
CA VAL A 8 -11.18 16.00 5.44
C VAL A 8 -11.80 14.63 5.69
N SER A 9 -11.45 13.64 4.86
CA SER A 9 -12.28 12.43 4.78
C SER A 9 -12.16 11.62 6.09
N ALA A 10 -13.21 11.65 6.91
CA ALA A 10 -13.29 11.01 8.23
C ALA A 10 -13.26 9.46 8.21
N ASN A 11 -12.79 8.89 7.11
CA ASN A 11 -12.66 7.46 6.86
C ASN A 11 -11.23 6.93 7.13
N ASP A 12 -10.28 7.78 7.53
CA ASP A 12 -8.88 7.39 7.65
C ASP A 12 -8.61 6.30 8.71
N VAL A 13 -7.64 5.45 8.38
CA VAL A 13 -7.26 4.26 9.14
C VAL A 13 -6.30 4.65 10.26
N SER A 14 -6.69 4.42 11.52
CA SER A 14 -5.83 4.62 12.69
C SER A 14 -4.93 3.40 12.93
N ILE A 15 -3.96 3.25 12.05
CA ILE A 15 -2.65 2.61 12.30
C ILE A 15 -1.65 3.80 12.31
N PRO A 16 -0.62 3.77 13.18
CA PRO A 16 -0.45 4.80 14.20
C PRO A 16 -0.08 6.19 13.67
N ILE A 17 -0.41 7.21 14.46
CA ILE A 17 0.44 8.40 14.54
C ILE A 17 1.51 8.05 15.57
N ILE A 18 2.62 7.48 15.10
CA ILE A 18 3.90 7.65 15.82
C ILE A 18 4.20 9.15 15.74
N PRO A 19 4.62 9.83 16.82
CA PRO A 19 5.10 11.21 16.72
C PRO A 19 6.26 11.20 15.71
N ASP A 20 6.10 11.93 14.61
CA ASP A 20 6.90 11.72 13.39
C ASP A 20 8.39 11.96 13.69
N LYS A 21 9.15 10.88 13.86
CA LYS A 21 10.56 10.95 14.25
C LYS A 21 11.30 11.71 13.14
N PRO A 22 12.07 12.76 13.45
CA PRO A 22 12.89 13.39 12.43
C PRO A 22 13.86 12.35 11.87
N ALA A 23 14.10 12.39 10.56
CA ALA A 23 15.01 11.46 9.92
C ALA A 23 16.40 11.52 10.58
N LYS A 24 17.06 10.36 10.75
CA LYS A 24 18.41 10.30 11.36
C LYS A 24 19.48 11.00 10.49
N GLY A 25 19.17 11.24 9.21
CA GLY A 25 20.09 11.73 8.20
C GLY A 25 21.03 10.66 7.67
N VAL A 26 21.65 10.95 6.53
CA VAL A 26 22.84 10.26 6.03
C VAL A 26 23.97 11.28 5.82
N PRO A 27 25.26 10.87 5.83
CA PRO A 27 26.36 11.77 5.49
C PRO A 27 26.21 12.35 4.07
N SER A 28 26.79 13.52 3.80
CA SER A 28 27.03 13.99 2.44
C SER A 28 27.91 12.99 1.66
N GLY A 29 27.66 12.84 0.36
CA GLY A 29 28.36 11.87 -0.48
C GLY A 29 27.85 11.88 -1.92
N ASN A 30 28.46 11.06 -2.79
CA ASN A 30 28.08 10.92 -4.19
C ASN A 30 26.97 9.86 -4.32
N TYR A 31 25.74 10.28 -4.02
CA TYR A 31 24.53 9.49 -4.17
C TYR A 31 23.78 9.81 -5.45
N ARG A 32 23.02 8.83 -5.96
CA ARG A 32 21.96 9.09 -6.94
C ARG A 32 20.60 9.14 -6.28
N LEU A 33 19.84 10.19 -6.59
CA LEU A 33 18.46 10.34 -6.18
C LEU A 33 17.51 9.64 -7.16
N VAL A 34 16.55 8.90 -6.62
CA VAL A 34 15.55 8.15 -7.40
C VAL A 34 14.19 8.38 -6.76
N GLY A 35 13.22 8.92 -7.51
CA GLY A 35 11.83 8.95 -7.08
C GLY A 35 11.27 7.53 -7.06
N TRP A 36 10.61 7.11 -5.98
CA TRP A 36 10.18 5.73 -5.78
C TRP A 36 8.86 5.65 -5.02
N GLU A 37 7.93 4.83 -5.51
CA GLU A 37 6.58 4.69 -4.98
C GLU A 37 6.03 3.27 -5.20
N ILE A 38 5.05 2.88 -4.38
CA ILE A 38 4.34 1.59 -4.50
C ILE A 38 2.82 1.76 -4.42
N ASP A 39 2.10 0.93 -5.17
CA ASP A 39 0.67 0.70 -4.98
C ASP A 39 0.46 -0.60 -4.21
N THR A 40 -0.53 -0.66 -3.33
CA THR A 40 -0.64 -1.75 -2.33
C THR A 40 -2.06 -2.28 -2.18
N THR A 41 -2.23 -3.43 -1.52
CA THR A 41 -3.56 -3.93 -1.10
C THR A 41 -4.13 -3.17 0.11
N GLY A 42 -3.27 -2.50 0.91
CA GLY A 42 -3.65 -1.76 2.12
C GLY A 42 -2.54 -0.87 2.73
N ARG A 43 -2.46 -0.78 4.07
CA ARG A 43 -1.51 0.07 4.84
C ARG A 43 -0.81 -0.64 6.01
N LYS A 44 -0.67 -1.96 5.96
CA LYS A 44 0.02 -2.75 6.98
C LYS A 44 1.25 -3.41 6.39
N LEU A 45 2.22 -3.74 7.23
CA LEU A 45 3.36 -4.60 6.87
C LEU A 45 2.94 -6.04 6.44
N ILE A 46 1.69 -6.44 6.70
CA ILE A 46 1.09 -7.71 6.24
C ILE A 46 0.27 -7.56 4.95
N ASP A 47 0.03 -6.34 4.47
CA ASP A 47 -0.60 -6.10 3.17
C ASP A 47 0.48 -6.25 2.07
N GLU A 48 0.09 -6.21 0.79
CA GLU A 48 0.94 -6.65 -0.32
C GLU A 48 1.18 -5.52 -1.34
N ILE A 49 2.26 -5.64 -2.13
CA ILE A 49 2.58 -4.71 -3.22
C ILE A 49 1.86 -5.14 -4.50
N CYS A 50 1.16 -4.19 -5.14
CA CYS A 50 0.40 -4.33 -6.38
C CYS A 50 1.11 -3.69 -7.59
N GLN A 51 1.89 -2.63 -7.36
CA GLN A 51 2.78 -2.01 -8.34
C GLN A 51 4.01 -1.49 -7.59
N ILE A 52 5.19 -1.65 -8.17
CA ILE A 52 6.41 -0.97 -7.75
C ILE A 52 6.94 -0.14 -8.92
N ALA A 53 7.32 1.11 -8.65
CA ALA A 53 7.82 2.01 -9.68
C ALA A 53 8.94 2.91 -9.16
N ALA A 54 9.82 3.31 -10.07
CA ALA A 54 10.90 4.24 -9.81
C ALA A 54 11.17 5.14 -11.01
N TYR A 55 11.72 6.33 -10.74
CA TYR A 55 11.93 7.39 -11.71
C TYR A 55 13.29 8.06 -11.49
N THR A 56 13.98 8.26 -12.60
CA THR A 56 14.97 9.32 -12.81
C THR A 56 14.64 10.02 -14.14
N PRO A 57 15.21 11.19 -14.46
CA PRO A 57 14.96 11.84 -15.74
C PRO A 57 15.30 10.94 -16.93
N ASN A 58 16.44 10.24 -16.83
CA ASN A 58 17.03 9.45 -17.92
C ASN A 58 16.46 8.03 -18.05
N SER A 59 15.75 7.52 -17.03
CA SER A 59 15.35 6.10 -16.95
C SER A 59 14.25 5.88 -15.91
N LYS A 60 13.33 4.94 -16.19
CA LYS A 60 12.09 4.74 -15.44
C LYS A 60 11.78 3.25 -15.31
N PHE A 61 11.34 2.81 -14.14
CA PHE A 61 10.91 1.44 -13.85
C PHE A 61 9.45 1.42 -13.39
N SER A 62 8.69 0.40 -13.79
CA SER A 62 7.31 0.21 -13.35
C SER A 62 6.86 -1.22 -13.63
N GLN A 63 6.63 -2.02 -12.58
CA GLN A 63 6.16 -3.39 -12.68
C GLN A 63 4.95 -3.62 -11.78
N TYR A 64 3.85 -4.10 -12.36
CA TYR A 64 2.70 -4.62 -11.60
C TYR A 64 3.03 -5.99 -11.01
N ILE A 65 2.59 -6.22 -9.78
CA ILE A 65 2.78 -7.45 -9.02
C ILE A 65 1.39 -8.02 -8.72
N MET A 66 1.20 -9.33 -8.91
CA MET A 66 -0.09 -9.98 -8.66
C MET A 66 -0.23 -10.37 -7.17
N PRO A 67 -1.12 -9.75 -6.38
CA PRO A 67 -1.27 -10.06 -4.95
C PRO A 67 -2.06 -11.36 -4.71
N TYR A 68 -1.78 -12.03 -3.60
CA TYR A 68 -2.53 -13.19 -3.11
C TYR A 68 -3.91 -12.78 -2.56
N ALA A 69 -4.02 -11.66 -1.84
CA ALA A 69 -5.28 -11.09 -1.38
C ALA A 69 -5.97 -10.24 -2.48
N ASP A 70 -7.21 -9.83 -2.21
CA ASP A 70 -7.90 -8.79 -2.99
C ASP A 70 -7.60 -7.40 -2.42
N ILE A 71 -7.48 -6.40 -3.29
CA ILE A 71 -7.19 -5.01 -2.90
C ILE A 71 -8.36 -4.43 -2.07
N ASN A 72 -8.06 -3.77 -0.94
CA ASN A 72 -9.06 -3.16 -0.08
C ASN A 72 -9.92 -2.13 -0.84
N PRO A 73 -11.26 -2.03 -0.66
CA PRO A 73 -12.11 -1.07 -1.37
C PRO A 73 -11.76 0.42 -1.24
N THR A 74 -10.86 0.80 -0.33
CA THR A 74 -10.26 2.14 -0.27
C THR A 74 -9.06 2.26 -1.22
N PHE A 75 -8.22 1.22 -1.28
CA PHE A 75 -7.04 1.12 -2.13
C PHE A 75 -7.40 0.89 -3.60
N VAL A 76 -8.50 0.17 -3.86
CA VAL A 76 -9.13 0.07 -5.18
C VAL A 76 -9.44 1.44 -5.78
N ARG A 77 -9.84 2.42 -4.94
CA ARG A 77 -10.08 3.80 -5.36
C ARG A 77 -8.82 4.67 -5.34
N LYS A 78 -7.91 4.50 -4.37
CA LYS A 78 -6.60 5.20 -4.36
C LYS A 78 -5.81 4.92 -5.65
N HIS A 79 -5.81 3.67 -6.09
CA HIS A 79 -4.92 3.19 -7.16
C HIS A 79 -5.61 2.96 -8.50
N ALA A 80 -6.95 3.01 -8.56
CA ALA A 80 -7.75 2.54 -9.69
C ALA A 80 -7.48 1.07 -10.09
N LEU A 81 -6.86 0.27 -9.21
CA LEU A 81 -6.55 -1.14 -9.43
C LEU A 81 -7.57 -2.06 -8.74
N ARG A 82 -7.97 -3.14 -9.41
CA ARG A 82 -8.73 -4.23 -8.79
C ARG A 82 -8.22 -5.58 -9.24
N VAL A 83 -8.36 -6.58 -8.37
CA VAL A 83 -8.32 -7.98 -8.80
C VAL A 83 -9.66 -8.32 -9.46
N VAL A 84 -9.62 -9.20 -10.46
CA VAL A 84 -10.78 -9.83 -11.11
C VAL A 84 -10.53 -11.32 -11.33
N ASN A 85 -11.59 -12.11 -11.24
CA ASN A 85 -11.56 -13.54 -11.47
C ASN A 85 -12.12 -13.85 -12.86
N THR A 86 -11.30 -14.43 -13.73
CA THR A 86 -11.67 -14.85 -15.09
C THR A 86 -11.65 -16.39 -15.11
N GLY A 87 -12.80 -17.00 -14.87
CA GLY A 87 -12.90 -18.44 -14.64
C GLY A 87 -12.14 -18.85 -13.37
N ARG A 88 -11.07 -19.64 -13.51
CA ARG A 88 -10.19 -20.07 -12.40
C ARG A 88 -9.01 -19.13 -12.13
N TYR A 89 -8.74 -18.17 -13.02
CA TYR A 89 -7.56 -17.30 -12.93
C TYR A 89 -7.89 -15.97 -12.26
N ARG A 90 -7.00 -15.48 -11.39
CA ARG A 90 -7.04 -14.14 -10.80
C ARG A 90 -6.09 -13.23 -11.58
N MET A 91 -6.53 -12.01 -11.92
CA MET A 91 -5.75 -11.05 -12.70
C MET A 91 -5.95 -9.63 -12.16
N LEU A 92 -4.95 -8.75 -12.31
CA LEU A 92 -5.13 -7.32 -12.10
C LEU A 92 -5.83 -6.65 -13.29
N ARG A 93 -6.65 -5.65 -13.00
CA ARG A 93 -7.38 -4.84 -13.97
C ARG A 93 -7.40 -3.37 -13.53
N ASP A 94 -7.09 -2.46 -14.45
CA ASP A 94 -7.30 -1.03 -14.27
C ASP A 94 -8.80 -0.69 -14.42
N ILE A 95 -9.31 0.14 -13.52
CA ILE A 95 -10.71 0.59 -13.47
C ILE A 95 -10.97 1.71 -14.49
N LYS A 96 -9.99 2.54 -14.83
CA LYS A 96 -10.15 3.65 -15.79
C LYS A 96 -10.25 3.11 -17.21
N THR A 97 -9.18 2.47 -17.69
CA THR A 97 -9.15 1.89 -19.05
C THR A 97 -9.97 0.61 -19.19
N ASN A 98 -10.37 -0.01 -18.08
CA ASN A 98 -11.01 -1.34 -18.05
C ASN A 98 -10.14 -2.47 -18.64
N GLN A 99 -8.83 -2.27 -18.81
CA GLN A 99 -7.91 -3.27 -19.37
C GLN A 99 -7.28 -4.18 -18.30
N PHE A 100 -6.94 -5.41 -18.70
CA PHE A 100 -6.17 -6.34 -17.86
C PHE A 100 -4.69 -5.94 -17.85
N LEU A 101 -4.05 -6.02 -16.69
CA LEU A 101 -2.67 -5.60 -16.49
C LEU A 101 -1.72 -6.80 -16.46
N LYS A 102 -0.68 -6.76 -17.31
CA LYS A 102 0.43 -7.72 -17.25
C LYS A 102 1.19 -7.51 -15.93
N SER A 103 1.27 -8.57 -15.14
CA SER A 103 1.88 -8.57 -13.80
C SER A 103 2.88 -9.74 -13.67
N LYS A 104 3.81 -9.62 -12.72
CA LYS A 104 4.77 -10.66 -12.32
C LYS A 104 4.47 -11.14 -10.90
N SER A 105 5.17 -12.19 -10.47
CA SER A 105 5.30 -12.53 -9.05
C SER A 105 6.13 -11.45 -8.32
N GLU A 106 5.96 -11.35 -7.00
CA GLU A 106 6.68 -10.37 -6.18
C GLU A 106 8.20 -10.56 -6.27
N ILE A 107 8.70 -11.80 -6.10
CA ILE A 107 10.13 -12.12 -6.23
C ILE A 107 10.74 -11.73 -7.58
N SER A 108 10.05 -11.98 -8.70
CA SER A 108 10.57 -11.61 -10.02
C SER A 108 10.61 -10.09 -10.20
N ALA A 109 9.54 -9.39 -9.80
CA ALA A 109 9.49 -7.93 -9.88
C ALA A 109 10.53 -7.24 -8.99
N LEU A 110 10.79 -7.77 -7.78
CA LEU A 110 11.86 -7.28 -6.90
C LEU A 110 13.25 -7.58 -7.46
N THR A 111 13.44 -8.73 -8.12
CA THR A 111 14.70 -9.07 -8.79
C THR A 111 14.99 -8.14 -9.98
N ASP A 112 13.96 -7.86 -10.79
CA ASP A 112 14.02 -6.88 -11.89
C ASP A 112 14.30 -5.46 -11.36
N PHE A 113 13.66 -5.08 -10.25
CA PHE A 113 13.83 -3.76 -9.61
C PHE A 113 15.24 -3.58 -9.06
N LEU A 114 15.80 -4.59 -8.39
CA LEU A 114 17.19 -4.56 -7.92
C LEU A 114 18.18 -4.45 -9.07
N LYS A 115 17.99 -5.23 -10.13
CA LYS A 115 18.81 -5.11 -11.34
C LYS A 115 18.72 -3.69 -11.94
N TRP A 116 17.52 -3.12 -12.04
CA TRP A 116 17.35 -1.75 -12.51
C TRP A 116 18.05 -0.73 -11.59
N LEU A 117 17.98 -0.89 -10.26
CA LEU A 117 18.72 -0.03 -9.32
C LEU A 117 20.24 -0.14 -9.49
N GLU A 118 20.77 -1.34 -9.69
CA GLU A 118 22.20 -1.56 -9.97
C GLU A 118 22.64 -0.87 -11.27
N GLU A 119 21.89 -1.07 -12.35
CA GLU A 119 22.12 -0.42 -13.65
C GLU A 119 21.99 1.11 -13.57
N ASN A 120 21.10 1.63 -12.72
CA ASN A 120 20.84 3.07 -12.61
C ASN A 120 21.71 3.78 -11.57
N ARG A 121 22.37 3.08 -10.64
CA ARG A 121 23.36 3.68 -9.73
C ARG A 121 24.43 4.44 -10.53
N GLY A 122 24.94 3.82 -11.60
CA GLY A 122 26.02 4.38 -12.41
C GLY A 122 27.22 4.73 -11.52
N ASP A 123 27.78 5.92 -11.75
CA ASP A 123 28.99 6.41 -11.06
C ASP A 123 28.75 6.93 -9.63
N ALA A 124 27.54 6.78 -9.07
CA ALA A 124 27.22 7.14 -7.69
C ALA A 124 27.91 6.18 -6.70
N SER A 125 29.11 6.55 -6.27
CA SER A 125 29.99 5.72 -5.43
C SER A 125 29.34 5.33 -4.11
N ASP A 126 28.58 6.22 -3.49
CA ASP A 126 28.02 6.00 -2.15
C ASP A 126 26.65 5.31 -2.20
N GLY A 127 25.97 5.34 -3.35
CA GLY A 127 24.79 4.51 -3.64
C GLY A 127 23.55 5.31 -4.04
N ILE A 128 22.36 4.77 -3.72
CA ILE A 128 21.06 5.35 -4.07
C ILE A 128 20.29 5.80 -2.82
N ILE A 129 19.59 6.93 -2.94
CA ILE A 129 18.55 7.38 -1.99
C ILE A 129 17.19 7.32 -2.70
N LEU A 130 16.21 6.65 -2.10
CA LEU A 130 14.85 6.50 -2.62
C LEU A 130 13.92 7.57 -2.04
N ILE A 131 13.36 8.45 -2.87
CA ILE A 131 12.47 9.54 -2.46
C ILE A 131 11.01 9.15 -2.69
N TYR A 132 10.20 9.12 -1.62
CA TYR A 132 8.78 8.75 -1.62
C TYR A 132 7.94 9.85 -0.92
N HIS A 133 6.60 9.89 -1.08
CA HIS A 133 5.80 11.02 -0.55
C HIS A 133 4.57 10.59 0.26
N GLU A 134 4.77 10.21 1.53
CA GLU A 134 3.69 9.76 2.42
C GLU A 134 3.54 10.61 3.70
N ILE A 135 2.30 11.05 3.97
CA ILE A 135 1.87 11.69 5.24
C ILE A 135 2.04 10.75 6.45
N LYS A 136 1.96 9.43 6.19
CA LYS A 136 2.13 8.36 7.17
C LYS A 136 3.02 7.30 6.52
N LYS A 137 4.27 7.23 6.95
CA LYS A 137 5.27 6.29 6.42
C LYS A 137 4.78 4.84 6.53
N VAL A 138 4.62 4.16 5.40
CA VAL A 138 4.34 2.72 5.35
C VAL A 138 5.19 2.05 4.27
N SER A 139 5.44 2.73 3.16
CA SER A 139 6.02 2.16 1.96
C SER A 139 7.45 1.62 2.13
N PRO A 140 8.42 2.33 2.77
CA PRO A 140 9.76 1.78 3.05
C PRO A 140 9.72 0.44 3.80
N GLY A 141 8.92 0.38 4.87
CA GLY A 141 8.75 -0.85 5.67
C GLY A 141 8.14 -2.01 4.91
N MET A 142 7.19 -1.74 4.00
CA MET A 142 6.63 -2.78 3.12
C MET A 142 7.66 -3.30 2.10
N LEU A 143 8.51 -2.45 1.52
CA LEU A 143 9.57 -2.89 0.62
C LEU A 143 10.61 -3.73 1.36
N LEU A 144 11.07 -3.30 2.53
CA LEU A 144 12.09 -4.01 3.31
C LEU A 144 11.58 -5.38 3.78
N GLU A 145 10.31 -5.50 4.21
CA GLU A 145 9.71 -6.81 4.51
C GLU A 145 9.59 -7.70 3.26
N ALA A 146 9.19 -7.15 2.11
CA ALA A 146 9.07 -7.92 0.87
C ALA A 146 10.44 -8.42 0.34
N LEU A 147 11.50 -7.61 0.45
CA LEU A 147 12.88 -8.02 0.15
C LEU A 147 13.38 -9.09 1.13
N ARG A 148 13.08 -8.92 2.43
CA ARG A 148 13.44 -9.86 3.50
C ARG A 148 12.76 -11.23 3.32
N ARG A 149 11.53 -11.29 2.80
CA ARG A 149 10.83 -12.55 2.44
C ARG A 149 11.58 -13.43 1.42
N TYR A 150 12.45 -12.84 0.60
CA TYR A 150 13.15 -13.52 -0.48
C TYR A 150 14.69 -13.47 -0.35
N ASN A 151 15.22 -13.14 0.83
CA ASN A 151 16.66 -12.96 1.09
C ASN A 151 17.34 -11.93 0.15
N LEU A 152 16.58 -10.95 -0.36
CA LEU A 152 17.07 -9.92 -1.29
C LEU A 152 17.58 -8.65 -0.59
N LEU A 153 17.47 -8.59 0.74
CA LEU A 153 17.77 -7.40 1.54
C LEU A 153 19.26 -7.01 1.55
N GLU A 154 20.18 -7.97 1.63
CA GLU A 154 21.62 -7.69 1.59
C GLU A 154 22.03 -7.04 0.25
N ARG A 155 21.53 -7.59 -0.86
CA ARG A 155 21.71 -7.02 -2.21
C ARG A 155 21.13 -5.62 -2.33
N PHE A 156 19.98 -5.35 -1.69
CA PHE A 156 19.40 -4.01 -1.62
C PHE A 156 20.29 -3.03 -0.84
N ASN A 157 20.75 -3.42 0.36
CA ASN A 157 21.59 -2.59 1.24
C ASN A 157 22.96 -2.25 0.62
N ASN A 158 23.46 -3.10 -0.28
CA ASN A 158 24.68 -2.81 -1.05
C ASN A 158 24.49 -1.64 -2.04
N VAL A 159 23.27 -1.42 -2.55
CA VAL A 159 22.96 -0.42 -3.60
C VAL A 159 22.27 0.83 -3.03
N VAL A 160 21.20 0.66 -2.28
CA VAL A 160 20.43 1.74 -1.63
C VAL A 160 20.97 1.97 -0.23
N LYS A 161 21.03 3.23 0.22
CA LYS A 161 21.49 3.59 1.58
C LYS A 161 20.39 4.15 2.48
N GLY A 162 19.33 4.72 1.91
CA GLY A 162 18.22 5.25 2.69
C GLY A 162 16.99 5.66 1.88
N PHE A 163 15.96 6.08 2.62
CA PHE A 163 14.69 6.56 2.12
C PHE A 163 14.47 8.01 2.59
N ALA A 164 14.07 8.91 1.69
CA ALA A 164 13.77 10.31 2.01
C ALA A 164 12.27 10.60 1.81
N ASN A 165 11.62 11.20 2.81
CA ASN A 165 10.20 11.51 2.73
C ASN A 165 9.93 12.92 2.19
N GLY A 166 9.47 13.01 0.94
CA GLY A 166 9.05 14.25 0.30
C GLY A 166 7.98 15.03 1.09
N TYR A 167 7.17 14.34 1.91
CA TYR A 167 6.22 15.00 2.81
C TYR A 167 6.92 15.80 3.91
N GLN A 168 7.98 15.25 4.52
CA GLN A 168 8.74 15.92 5.58
C GLN A 168 9.57 17.07 5.02
N ILE A 169 10.22 16.88 3.86
CA ILE A 169 10.92 17.93 3.11
C ILE A 169 9.97 19.10 2.81
N ALA A 170 8.81 18.81 2.21
CA ALA A 170 7.82 19.83 1.88
C ALA A 170 7.23 20.51 3.14
N SER A 171 7.01 19.77 4.23
CA SER A 171 6.54 20.33 5.50
C SER A 171 7.56 21.28 6.14
N ALA A 172 8.86 20.96 6.05
CA ALA A 172 9.93 21.79 6.59
C ALA A 172 10.14 23.08 5.76
N LYS A 173 10.07 22.99 4.42
CA LYS A 173 10.39 24.10 3.51
C LYS A 173 9.17 24.98 3.19
N CYS A 174 7.98 24.41 3.07
CA CYS A 174 6.75 25.15 2.74
C CYS A 174 5.83 25.44 3.94
N GLY A 175 6.24 25.12 5.17
CA GLY A 175 5.40 25.22 6.38
C GLY A 175 4.84 26.62 6.67
N ASN A 176 5.53 27.67 6.24
CA ASN A 176 5.08 29.07 6.36
C ASN A 176 4.07 29.47 5.27
N THR A 177 4.01 28.74 4.16
CA THR A 177 3.28 29.11 2.93
C THR A 177 1.97 28.33 2.76
N THR A 178 1.91 27.09 3.26
CA THR A 178 0.72 26.23 3.15
C THR A 178 0.58 25.29 4.35
N LYS A 179 -0.65 24.88 4.64
CA LYS A 179 -0.98 23.98 5.77
C LYS A 179 -1.05 22.50 5.37
N ALA A 180 -0.85 22.14 4.10
CA ALA A 180 -1.11 20.80 3.60
C ALA A 180 -0.12 20.36 2.51
N PHE A 181 0.85 19.53 2.89
CA PHE A 181 1.98 19.09 2.05
C PHE A 181 1.71 17.79 1.26
N THR A 182 0.45 17.50 0.93
CA THR A 182 0.13 16.26 0.18
C THR A 182 0.66 16.33 -1.25
N LEU A 183 1.08 15.19 -1.83
CA LEU A 183 1.67 15.13 -3.17
C LEU A 183 0.87 15.90 -4.23
N ARG A 184 -0.46 15.78 -4.24
CA ARG A 184 -1.35 16.51 -5.17
C ARG A 184 -1.29 18.02 -4.99
N ILE A 185 -1.20 18.50 -3.75
CA ILE A 185 -1.12 19.94 -3.45
C ILE A 185 0.27 20.47 -3.79
N MET A 186 1.34 19.70 -3.52
CA MET A 186 2.71 20.08 -3.88
C MET A 186 2.92 20.11 -5.40
N ALA A 187 2.39 19.14 -6.14
CA ALA A 187 2.43 19.14 -7.61
C ALA A 187 1.67 20.34 -8.21
N LYS A 188 0.49 20.68 -7.67
CA LYS A 188 -0.27 21.87 -8.07
C LYS A 188 0.50 23.17 -7.78
N ILE A 189 1.08 23.32 -6.58
CA ILE A 189 1.72 24.57 -6.15
C ILE A 189 3.10 24.78 -6.78
N LEU A 190 3.90 23.71 -6.93
CA LEU A 190 5.30 23.80 -7.35
C LEU A 190 5.49 23.48 -8.84
N LEU A 191 4.75 22.51 -9.37
CA LEU A 191 4.89 22.08 -10.78
C LEU A 191 3.82 22.69 -11.71
N ASN A 192 2.87 23.45 -11.16
CA ASN A 192 1.65 23.93 -11.84
C ASN A 192 0.81 22.80 -12.48
N GLU A 193 0.94 21.56 -12.00
CA GLU A 193 0.26 20.37 -12.55
C GLU A 193 -1.20 20.24 -12.08
N ASP A 194 -2.07 21.14 -12.52
CA ASP A 194 -3.51 21.04 -12.31
C ASP A 194 -4.13 19.93 -13.17
N GLY A 195 -4.29 18.75 -12.57
CA GLY A 195 -5.07 17.64 -13.13
C GLY A 195 -4.40 16.27 -13.10
N ASN A 196 -3.12 16.17 -12.72
CA ASN A 196 -2.43 14.87 -12.65
C ASN A 196 -3.08 13.94 -11.62
N ASP A 197 -3.54 12.77 -12.09
CA ASP A 197 -4.25 11.81 -11.26
C ASP A 197 -3.32 10.69 -10.78
N PHE A 198 -2.72 10.95 -9.62
CA PHE A 198 -1.71 10.18 -8.87
C PHE A 198 -2.10 8.74 -8.44
N THR A 199 -2.95 8.05 -9.20
CA THR A 199 -3.40 6.69 -8.91
C THR A 199 -2.29 5.64 -9.04
N SER A 200 -1.48 5.71 -10.10
CA SER A 200 -0.38 4.75 -10.31
C SER A 200 0.89 5.17 -9.57
N ALA A 201 1.59 4.20 -8.99
CA ALA A 201 2.91 4.36 -8.40
C ALA A 201 3.90 5.05 -9.37
N LYS A 202 3.83 4.73 -10.67
CA LYS A 202 4.70 5.31 -11.71
C LYS A 202 4.64 6.83 -11.75
N ASP A 203 3.44 7.37 -11.72
CA ASP A 203 3.22 8.81 -11.92
C ASP A 203 3.49 9.58 -10.61
N ARG A 204 3.28 8.92 -9.45
CA ARG A 204 3.72 9.45 -8.15
C ARG A 204 5.23 9.46 -7.98
N ALA A 205 5.96 8.44 -8.43
CA ALA A 205 7.42 8.39 -8.37
C ALA A 205 8.05 9.57 -9.15
N ALA A 206 7.51 9.89 -10.33
CA ALA A 206 7.93 11.03 -11.14
C ALA A 206 7.68 12.38 -10.42
N ALA A 207 6.44 12.64 -10.00
CA ALA A 207 6.10 13.89 -9.33
C ALA A 207 6.85 14.09 -8.00
N THR A 208 7.06 13.02 -7.23
CA THR A 208 7.85 13.06 -5.98
C THR A 208 9.28 13.53 -6.23
N TYR A 209 9.94 12.98 -7.26
CA TYR A 209 11.27 13.41 -7.67
C TYR A 209 11.27 14.89 -8.11
N GLN A 210 10.31 15.28 -8.96
CA GLN A 210 10.22 16.66 -9.48
C GLN A 210 9.96 17.69 -8.38
N ILE A 211 9.13 17.35 -7.38
CA ILE A 211 8.89 18.18 -6.19
C ILE A 211 10.17 18.32 -5.35
N ALA A 212 10.90 17.22 -5.11
CA ALA A 212 12.16 17.26 -4.37
C ALA A 212 13.21 18.13 -5.07
N VAL A 213 13.34 18.02 -6.39
CA VAL A 213 14.21 18.88 -7.22
C VAL A 213 13.81 20.35 -7.11
N HIS A 214 12.53 20.67 -7.31
CA HIS A 214 12.06 22.06 -7.26
C HIS A 214 12.25 22.68 -5.86
N LEU A 215 12.06 21.91 -4.79
CA LEU A 215 12.27 22.40 -3.42
C LEU A 215 13.75 22.71 -3.13
N ALA A 216 14.69 21.89 -3.65
CA ALA A 216 16.13 22.15 -3.52
C ALA A 216 16.59 23.34 -4.38
N GLN A 217 16.06 23.48 -5.59
CA GLN A 217 16.34 24.63 -6.47
C GLN A 217 15.93 25.96 -5.83
N GLY A 218 14.85 25.96 -5.04
CA GLY A 218 14.36 27.13 -4.29
C GLY A 218 15.28 27.63 -3.17
N GLU A 219 16.33 26.88 -2.78
CA GLU A 219 17.32 27.31 -1.78
C GLU A 219 18.63 27.83 -2.39
N ARG A 220 18.74 27.91 -3.73
CA ARG A 220 19.86 28.58 -4.38
C ARG A 220 19.79 30.10 -4.16
N GLN A 221 20.89 30.68 -3.68
CA GLN A 221 21.03 32.14 -3.54
C GLN A 221 21.40 32.82 -4.88
N ASP A 222 21.98 32.07 -5.83
CA ASP A 222 22.43 32.58 -7.13
C ASP A 222 21.30 32.59 -8.18
N LEU A 223 20.72 33.76 -8.42
CA LEU A 223 19.62 33.98 -9.37
C LEU A 223 20.02 33.82 -10.85
N ASP A 224 21.31 33.85 -11.17
CA ASP A 224 21.81 33.76 -12.56
C ASP A 224 21.83 32.33 -13.12
N ALA A 225 21.66 31.31 -12.26
CA ALA A 225 21.52 29.94 -12.69
C ALA A 225 20.12 29.69 -13.27
N LYS A 226 19.98 29.86 -14.60
CA LYS A 226 18.76 29.53 -15.37
C LYS A 226 18.12 28.23 -14.86
N ALA A 227 16.82 28.29 -14.58
CA ALA A 227 16.02 27.14 -14.15
C ALA A 227 15.92 26.08 -15.26
N SER A 228 16.95 25.26 -15.37
CA SER A 228 17.02 24.08 -16.23
C SER A 228 16.18 22.95 -15.62
N GLY A 229 15.34 22.34 -16.46
CA GLY A 229 14.56 21.15 -16.11
C GLY A 229 15.38 19.85 -16.13
N ASP A 230 16.69 19.95 -16.29
CA ASP A 230 17.59 18.86 -16.67
C ASP A 230 18.40 18.31 -15.47
N SER A 231 17.98 18.59 -14.23
CA SER A 231 18.61 18.06 -13.01
C SER A 231 18.49 16.53 -12.98
N THR A 232 19.65 15.89 -13.12
CA THR A 232 19.86 14.45 -13.33
C THR A 232 19.68 13.61 -12.07
N GLY A 233 19.71 14.24 -10.89
CA GLY A 233 19.64 13.57 -9.59
C GLY A 233 21.01 13.17 -9.04
N LEU A 234 22.07 13.77 -9.59
CA LEU A 234 23.48 13.61 -9.22
C LEU A 234 24.12 14.95 -8.79
N GLU A 235 23.37 16.06 -8.79
CA GLU A 235 23.92 17.39 -8.49
C GLU A 235 24.17 17.56 -6.97
N PRO A 236 25.40 17.85 -6.50
CA PRO A 236 25.73 17.87 -5.06
C PRO A 236 24.78 18.68 -4.17
N HIS A 237 24.45 19.92 -4.56
CA HIS A 237 23.52 20.78 -3.82
C HIS A 237 22.13 20.16 -3.54
N LEU A 238 21.66 19.28 -4.42
CA LEU A 238 20.38 18.60 -4.33
C LEU A 238 20.51 17.35 -3.46
N ILE A 239 21.67 16.67 -3.53
CA ILE A 239 21.99 15.54 -2.64
C ILE A 239 22.12 16.04 -1.19
N ASP A 240 22.93 17.07 -0.95
CA ASP A 240 23.13 17.67 0.38
C ASP A 240 21.84 18.24 0.98
N PHE A 241 20.91 18.72 0.15
CA PHE A 241 19.56 19.12 0.58
C PHE A 241 18.69 17.93 1.03
N ILE A 242 18.86 16.75 0.43
CA ILE A 242 18.06 15.54 0.74
C ILE A 242 18.68 14.69 1.86
N CYS A 243 20.01 14.67 2.02
CA CYS A 243 20.71 13.87 3.02
C CYS A 243 20.17 14.03 4.47
N PRO A 244 19.87 15.25 4.97
CA PRO A 244 19.27 15.44 6.30
C PRO A 244 17.86 14.86 6.47
N PHE A 245 17.09 14.72 5.38
CA PHE A 245 15.74 14.17 5.39
C PHE A 245 15.70 12.67 5.03
N THR A 246 16.88 12.04 4.92
CA THR A 246 17.03 10.63 4.55
C THR A 246 17.17 9.78 5.81
N ASN A 247 16.30 8.79 6.00
CA ASN A 247 16.51 7.75 6.99
C ASN A 247 17.40 6.65 6.39
N PRO A 248 18.52 6.26 7.02
CA PRO A 248 19.30 5.11 6.59
C PRO A 248 18.50 3.82 6.75
N ILE A 249 18.79 2.78 5.96
CA ILE A 249 18.01 1.52 5.99
C ILE A 249 17.97 0.91 7.41
N SER A 250 19.06 1.01 8.18
CA SER A 250 19.08 0.55 9.58
C SER A 250 18.02 1.22 10.46
N ALA A 251 17.73 2.51 10.26
CA ALA A 251 16.68 3.20 11.00
C ALA A 251 15.27 2.70 10.63
N GLU A 252 15.03 2.39 9.36
CA GLU A 252 13.79 1.75 8.93
C GLU A 252 13.68 0.31 9.45
N GLU A 253 14.80 -0.44 9.53
CA GLU A 253 14.82 -1.78 10.12
C GLU A 253 14.54 -1.76 11.64
N GLU A 254 15.10 -0.80 12.38
CA GLU A 254 14.78 -0.53 13.79
C GLU A 254 13.28 -0.23 13.98
N GLU A 255 12.71 0.68 13.18
CA GLU A 255 11.28 1.02 13.27
C GLU A 255 10.36 -0.17 12.91
N ILE A 256 10.76 -1.04 11.98
CA ILE A 256 10.03 -2.30 11.69
C ILE A 256 10.06 -3.24 12.91
N ILE A 257 11.15 -3.28 13.68
CA ILE A 257 11.25 -4.07 14.91
C ILE A 257 10.35 -3.48 16.00
N GLU A 258 10.43 -2.16 16.25
CA GLU A 258 9.53 -1.45 17.18
C GLU A 258 8.05 -1.74 16.84
N LEU A 259 7.65 -1.59 15.57
CA LEU A 259 6.30 -1.87 15.09
C LEU A 259 5.87 -3.33 15.29
N LYS A 260 6.78 -4.29 15.10
CA LYS A 260 6.52 -5.72 15.31
C LYS A 260 6.32 -6.05 16.78
N ASP A 261 7.13 -5.49 17.68
CA ASP A 261 7.04 -5.77 19.11
C ASP A 261 5.82 -5.09 19.76
N LEU A 262 5.53 -3.85 19.38
CA LEU A 262 4.28 -3.16 19.72
C LEU A 262 3.05 -3.99 19.24
N LEU A 263 3.11 -4.58 18.04
CA LEU A 263 2.08 -5.47 17.52
C LEU A 263 1.99 -6.82 18.27
N LYS A 264 3.10 -7.40 18.74
CA LYS A 264 3.08 -8.58 19.63
C LYS A 264 2.30 -8.27 20.91
N ILE A 265 2.64 -7.16 21.58
CA ILE A 265 1.98 -6.73 22.82
C ILE A 265 0.49 -6.46 22.59
N GLN A 266 0.10 -5.74 21.53
CA GLN A 266 -1.31 -5.53 21.15
C GLN A 266 -2.11 -6.83 20.93
N ASN A 267 -1.46 -7.90 20.48
CA ASN A 267 -2.11 -9.20 20.27
C ASN A 267 -2.31 -9.97 21.57
N THR A 268 -1.55 -9.72 22.65
CA THR A 268 -1.82 -10.31 23.97
C THR A 268 -3.20 -9.93 24.50
N PHE A 269 -3.70 -8.74 24.13
CA PHE A 269 -5.04 -8.24 24.48
C PHE A 269 -6.18 -8.74 23.57
N ARG A 270 -5.93 -9.69 22.66
CA ARG A 270 -7.00 -10.32 21.85
C ARG A 270 -8.11 -11.01 22.66
N PRO A 271 -7.86 -11.65 23.83
CA PRO A 271 -8.93 -12.21 24.65
C PRO A 271 -9.82 -11.11 25.24
N VAL A 272 -9.21 -10.10 25.85
CA VAL A 272 -9.88 -8.97 26.53
C VAL A 272 -10.84 -8.24 25.59
N PHE A 273 -10.36 -7.83 24.42
CA PHE A 273 -11.16 -7.03 23.48
C PHE A 273 -11.88 -7.89 22.42
N ARG A 274 -12.05 -9.20 22.64
CA ARG A 274 -12.57 -10.14 21.62
C ARG A 274 -13.87 -9.65 20.97
N ASP A 275 -14.85 -9.30 21.80
CA ASP A 275 -16.20 -8.99 21.33
C ASP A 275 -16.27 -7.58 20.70
N LEU A 276 -15.56 -6.61 21.30
CA LEU A 276 -15.37 -5.26 20.75
C LEU A 276 -14.64 -5.28 19.39
N LEU A 277 -13.70 -6.20 19.19
CA LEU A 277 -13.07 -6.44 17.90
C LEU A 277 -14.01 -7.16 16.92
N GLY A 278 -14.93 -7.99 17.40
CA GLY A 278 -16.03 -8.57 16.61
C GLY A 278 -17.04 -7.52 16.13
N GLY A 279 -17.23 -6.44 16.89
CA GLY A 279 -18.16 -5.34 16.64
C GLY A 279 -17.96 -4.54 15.34
N THR A 280 -18.66 -3.41 15.22
CA THR A 280 -18.67 -2.58 14.00
C THR A 280 -17.30 -2.00 13.68
N ARG A 281 -17.12 -1.48 12.46
CA ARG A 281 -15.87 -0.82 12.02
C ARG A 281 -15.42 0.31 12.97
N LEU A 282 -16.34 0.99 13.65
CA LEU A 282 -16.01 2.06 14.58
C LEU A 282 -15.51 1.52 15.93
N GLU A 283 -16.17 0.49 16.47
CA GLU A 283 -15.79 -0.14 17.74
C GLU A 283 -14.48 -0.89 17.60
N ARG A 284 -14.30 -1.64 16.50
CA ARG A 284 -13.03 -2.31 16.16
C ARG A 284 -11.88 -1.31 15.98
N LYS A 285 -12.17 -0.08 15.52
CA LYS A 285 -11.19 1.02 15.44
C LYS A 285 -10.82 1.48 16.86
N HIS A 286 -11.81 1.74 17.71
CA HIS A 286 -11.63 2.19 19.10
C HIS A 286 -10.91 1.15 19.97
N ALA A 287 -11.37 -0.09 19.97
CA ALA A 287 -10.72 -1.23 20.63
C ALA A 287 -9.32 -1.57 20.09
N SER A 288 -8.92 -1.04 18.93
CA SER A 288 -7.53 -1.12 18.45
C SER A 288 -6.69 0.07 18.89
N TYR A 289 -7.30 1.23 19.15
CA TYR A 289 -6.66 2.37 19.79
C TYR A 289 -6.43 2.12 21.29
N LEU A 290 -7.42 1.63 22.03
CA LEU A 290 -7.26 1.30 23.46
C LEU A 290 -6.16 0.25 23.71
N ARG A 291 -6.11 -0.83 22.91
CA ARG A 291 -5.00 -1.82 22.96
C ARG A 291 -3.65 -1.23 22.58
N ARG A 292 -3.61 -0.21 21.72
CA ARG A 292 -2.38 0.49 21.33
C ARG A 292 -1.84 1.32 22.50
N LEU A 293 -2.69 2.05 23.23
CA LEU A 293 -2.29 2.81 24.41
C LEU A 293 -1.56 1.90 25.44
N LEU A 294 -2.13 0.74 25.75
CA LEU A 294 -1.48 -0.24 26.64
C LEU A 294 -0.11 -0.69 26.09
N ALA A 295 -0.04 -1.04 24.81
CA ALA A 295 1.17 -1.55 24.19
C ALA A 295 2.30 -0.51 24.08
N GLU A 296 1.96 0.76 23.81
CA GLU A 296 2.94 1.86 23.72
C GLU A 296 3.61 2.18 25.06
N ASN A 297 2.93 1.92 26.17
CA ASN A 297 3.48 2.06 27.52
C ASN A 297 4.07 0.72 28.04
N ASN A 298 4.34 -0.25 27.16
CA ASN A 298 4.88 -1.58 27.49
C ASN A 298 4.07 -2.36 28.54
N ILE A 299 2.75 -2.13 28.59
CA ILE A 299 1.80 -2.91 29.38
C ILE A 299 1.33 -4.09 28.52
N ASN A 300 1.52 -5.31 29.00
CA ASN A 300 1.03 -6.54 28.37
C ASN A 300 -0.11 -7.17 29.20
N TYR A 301 -0.71 -8.24 28.68
CA TYR A 301 -1.76 -8.98 29.39
C TYR A 301 -1.32 -9.51 30.77
N GLU A 302 -0.08 -9.99 30.88
CA GLU A 302 0.45 -10.61 32.10
C GLU A 302 0.54 -9.60 33.26
N LYS A 303 1.13 -8.41 33.04
CA LYS A 303 1.21 -7.34 34.05
C LYS A 303 -0.17 -6.91 34.58
N LEU A 304 -1.18 -6.85 33.72
CA LEU A 304 -2.54 -6.51 34.14
C LEU A 304 -3.22 -7.66 34.90
N LYS A 305 -2.92 -8.91 34.54
CA LYS A 305 -3.38 -10.07 35.31
C LYS A 305 -2.74 -10.11 36.69
N GLU A 306 -1.42 -9.94 36.79
CA GLU A 306 -0.67 -9.90 38.06
C GLU A 306 -1.19 -8.80 38.99
N ALA A 307 -1.50 -7.61 38.45
CA ALA A 307 -2.08 -6.52 39.22
C ALA A 307 -3.50 -6.82 39.71
N TYR A 308 -4.34 -7.47 38.90
CA TYR A 308 -5.67 -7.89 39.30
C TYR A 308 -5.64 -9.05 40.32
N ASP A 309 -4.76 -10.03 40.13
CA ASP A 309 -4.55 -11.12 41.09
C ASP A 309 -4.03 -10.61 42.46
N SER A 310 -3.41 -9.41 42.50
CA SER A 310 -2.82 -8.80 43.71
C SER A 310 -3.72 -7.78 44.42
N GLU A 311 -4.28 -6.83 43.67
CA GLU A 311 -5.04 -5.67 44.18
C GLU A 311 -6.38 -5.48 43.42
N ALA A 312 -6.85 -6.50 42.70
CA ALA A 312 -8.09 -6.49 41.92
C ALA A 312 -8.26 -5.24 41.04
N LYS A 313 -9.41 -4.58 41.12
CA LYS A 313 -9.72 -3.38 40.33
C LYS A 313 -8.79 -2.20 40.65
N ASP A 314 -8.38 -2.06 41.91
CA ASP A 314 -7.53 -0.95 42.34
C ASP A 314 -6.09 -1.14 41.82
N GLY A 315 -5.62 -2.38 41.73
CA GLY A 315 -4.37 -2.75 41.05
C GLY A 315 -4.36 -2.38 39.56
N LEU A 316 -5.49 -2.61 38.86
CA LEU A 316 -5.65 -2.18 37.47
C LEU A 316 -5.64 -0.65 37.34
N ASP A 317 -6.42 0.06 38.17
CA ASP A 317 -6.49 1.53 38.16
C ASP A 317 -5.13 2.18 38.44
N LYS A 318 -4.37 1.62 39.39
CA LYS A 318 -3.00 1.98 39.75
C LYS A 318 -2.04 1.81 38.57
N ILE A 319 -2.03 0.65 37.89
CA ILE A 319 -1.17 0.45 36.69
C ILE A 319 -1.60 1.36 35.54
N LEU A 320 -2.90 1.57 35.31
CA LEU A 320 -3.37 2.45 34.25
C LEU A 320 -2.93 3.90 34.49
N LYS A 321 -3.11 4.42 35.71
CA LYS A 321 -2.74 5.82 36.07
C LYS A 321 -1.24 6.07 36.13
N THR A 322 -0.44 5.10 36.59
CA THR A 322 1.02 5.25 36.67
C THR A 322 1.75 4.87 35.38
N GLY A 323 1.19 3.95 34.60
CA GLY A 323 1.80 3.40 33.40
C GLY A 323 1.37 4.09 32.09
N VAL A 324 0.10 4.46 31.92
CA VAL A 324 -0.41 4.98 30.64
C VAL A 324 -0.33 6.50 30.59
N THR A 325 0.84 7.02 30.20
CA THR A 325 1.13 8.47 30.23
C THR A 325 0.54 9.26 29.04
N ASN A 326 0.04 8.57 28.01
CA ASN A 326 -0.39 9.17 26.73
C ASN A 326 -1.91 9.08 26.45
N ALA A 327 -2.73 8.86 27.49
CA ALA A 327 -4.18 8.70 27.38
C ALA A 327 -4.95 9.78 28.14
N GLY A 328 -6.14 10.14 27.66
CA GLY A 328 -7.07 11.01 28.38
C GLY A 328 -7.84 10.27 29.48
N GLU A 329 -8.39 11.00 30.45
CA GLU A 329 -9.19 10.40 31.54
C GLU A 329 -10.35 9.52 31.05
N SER A 330 -10.98 9.87 29.92
CA SER A 330 -12.03 9.06 29.29
C SER A 330 -11.54 7.66 28.94
N ASP A 331 -10.36 7.60 28.34
CA ASP A 331 -9.77 6.39 27.77
C ASP A 331 -9.24 5.50 28.89
N LEU A 332 -8.71 6.10 29.96
CA LEU A 332 -8.33 5.39 31.19
C LEU A 332 -9.55 4.78 31.92
N LYS A 333 -10.67 5.53 31.99
CA LYS A 333 -11.92 5.05 32.61
C LYS A 333 -12.54 3.91 31.80
N GLU A 334 -12.58 4.02 30.46
CA GLU A 334 -13.06 2.95 29.57
C GLU A 334 -12.13 1.73 29.59
N LEU A 335 -10.81 1.92 29.64
CA LEU A 335 -9.84 0.82 29.83
C LEU A 335 -10.09 0.08 31.14
N LEU A 336 -10.26 0.81 32.26
CA LEU A 336 -10.54 0.21 33.56
C LEU A 336 -11.85 -0.57 33.56
N GLU A 337 -12.93 -0.04 32.96
CA GLU A 337 -14.21 -0.73 32.83
C GLU A 337 -14.08 -2.02 32.01
N ILE A 338 -13.39 -1.98 30.85
CA ILE A 338 -13.18 -3.15 29.98
C ILE A 338 -12.37 -4.24 30.68
N LEU A 339 -11.32 -3.87 31.43
CA LEU A 339 -10.44 -4.81 32.12
C LEU A 339 -11.10 -5.42 33.36
N ASP A 340 -11.76 -4.59 34.18
CA ASP A 340 -12.57 -5.03 35.34
C ASP A 340 -13.68 -6.02 34.91
N CYS A 341 -14.40 -5.70 33.82
CA CYS A 341 -15.43 -6.58 33.26
C CYS A 341 -14.90 -7.84 32.54
N PHE A 342 -13.58 -8.01 32.41
CA PHE A 342 -12.97 -9.19 31.81
C PHE A 342 -12.31 -10.11 32.85
N PHE A 343 -11.66 -9.54 33.88
CA PHE A 343 -10.99 -10.32 34.92
C PHE A 343 -11.93 -10.73 36.07
N ASP A 344 -13.02 -9.99 36.32
CA ASP A 344 -14.03 -10.38 37.29
C ASP A 344 -14.97 -11.48 36.73
N PRO A 345 -15.05 -12.67 37.37
CA PRO A 345 -15.87 -13.79 36.91
C PRO A 345 -17.39 -13.59 37.11
N GLU A 346 -17.83 -12.62 37.93
CA GLU A 346 -19.24 -12.28 38.10
C GLU A 346 -19.72 -11.24 37.06
N LYS A 347 -18.79 -10.46 36.50
CA LYS A 347 -19.07 -9.49 35.43
C LYS A 347 -19.16 -10.16 34.06
N LYS A 348 -19.66 -9.42 33.07
CA LYS A 348 -19.73 -9.85 31.67
C LYS A 348 -18.83 -8.96 30.82
N PRO A 349 -18.04 -9.51 29.88
CA PRO A 349 -17.18 -8.72 28.99
C PRO A 349 -17.97 -7.63 28.25
N VAL A 350 -17.39 -6.45 28.13
CA VAL A 350 -18.04 -5.27 27.52
C VAL A 350 -18.39 -5.56 26.06
N GLN A 351 -19.68 -5.56 25.76
CA GLN A 351 -20.22 -5.91 24.45
C GLN A 351 -20.29 -4.69 23.49
N PRO A 352 -20.20 -4.92 22.16
CA PRO A 352 -20.52 -3.90 21.17
C PRO A 352 -21.90 -3.27 21.38
N LYS A 353 -22.00 -1.96 21.14
CA LYS A 353 -23.23 -1.18 21.23
C LYS A 353 -24.13 -1.55 20.06
N VAL A 354 -25.11 -2.42 20.32
CA VAL A 354 -26.05 -2.97 19.34
C VAL A 354 -26.69 -1.85 18.53
N ARG A 355 -26.35 -1.77 17.24
CA ARG A 355 -27.07 -0.91 16.29
C ARG A 355 -28.45 -1.49 16.04
N PHE A 356 -29.46 -0.94 16.71
CA PHE A 356 -30.83 -0.99 16.23
C PHE A 356 -30.88 -0.31 14.86
N TYR A 357 -30.80 -1.11 13.79
CA TYR A 357 -31.31 -0.71 12.50
C TYR A 357 -32.85 -0.71 12.63
N PRO A 358 -33.54 0.45 12.56
CA PRO A 358 -34.99 0.46 12.52
C PRO A 358 -35.42 -0.36 11.31
N ASN A 359 -36.25 -1.37 11.56
CA ASN A 359 -36.45 -2.49 10.64
C ASN A 359 -37.24 -2.03 9.40
N GLN A 360 -36.54 -1.62 8.32
CA GLN A 360 -37.13 -1.30 7.00
C GLN A 360 -37.58 -2.56 6.26
N ASN A 361 -38.36 -3.39 6.94
CA ASN A 361 -39.22 -4.38 6.30
C ASN A 361 -40.34 -3.67 5.52
N ASN A 362 -40.81 -4.33 4.46
CA ASN A 362 -42.06 -4.05 3.76
C ASN A 362 -42.19 -2.65 3.12
N ASN A 363 -41.39 -2.38 2.08
CA ASN A 363 -41.92 -1.81 0.82
C ASN A 363 -40.96 -1.86 -0.40
N ARG A 364 -40.25 -2.98 -0.60
CA ARG A 364 -39.66 -3.32 -1.90
C ARG A 364 -40.52 -4.34 -2.62
N ALA A 365 -41.50 -3.84 -3.38
CA ALA A 365 -42.35 -4.67 -4.23
C ALA A 365 -41.50 -5.56 -5.18
N PRO A 366 -41.90 -6.81 -5.45
CA PRO A 366 -41.13 -7.72 -6.26
C PRO A 366 -41.05 -7.22 -7.71
N ARG A 367 -39.84 -6.85 -8.16
CA ARG A 367 -39.56 -6.59 -9.58
C ARG A 367 -39.76 -7.89 -10.37
N GLN A 368 -40.95 -8.08 -10.93
CA GLN A 368 -41.22 -9.16 -11.87
C GLN A 368 -40.20 -9.11 -13.02
N ARG A 369 -39.38 -10.16 -13.13
CA ARG A 369 -38.57 -10.39 -14.33
C ARG A 369 -39.51 -10.76 -15.46
N ARG A 370 -39.83 -9.81 -16.36
CA ARG A 370 -40.48 -10.14 -17.64
C ARG A 370 -39.51 -10.96 -18.48
N ILE A 371 -39.67 -12.29 -18.43
CA ILE A 371 -39.01 -13.22 -19.34
C ILE A 371 -39.73 -13.11 -20.69
N SER A 372 -39.12 -12.39 -21.64
CA SER A 372 -39.64 -12.31 -23.01
C SER A 372 -39.12 -13.48 -23.85
N HIS A 373 -39.71 -14.67 -23.68
CA HIS A 373 -39.67 -15.66 -24.75
C HIS A 373 -40.36 -15.07 -25.99
N LYS A 374 -39.72 -15.17 -27.15
CA LYS A 374 -40.33 -14.84 -28.44
C LYS A 374 -39.91 -15.86 -29.48
N ASP A 375 -40.51 -17.04 -29.38
CA ASP A 375 -40.24 -18.14 -30.30
C ASP A 375 -41.03 -18.04 -31.61
N LYS A 376 -40.52 -18.76 -32.61
CA LYS A 376 -40.78 -18.57 -34.05
C LYS A 376 -42.13 -19.13 -34.51
N ASN A 377 -42.63 -18.60 -35.63
CA ASN A 377 -43.24 -19.27 -36.82
C ASN A 377 -44.39 -18.43 -37.44
N LYS A 378 -44.68 -18.45 -38.76
CA LYS A 378 -44.08 -19.13 -39.93
C LYS A 378 -44.56 -18.49 -41.25
N LYS A 379 -43.68 -18.47 -42.28
CA LYS A 379 -43.99 -18.50 -43.75
C LYS A 379 -44.83 -17.33 -44.32
N ASN A 380 -44.80 -16.97 -45.61
CA ASN A 380 -44.15 -17.49 -46.85
C ASN A 380 -43.87 -16.24 -47.77
N SER A 381 -43.23 -16.23 -48.95
CA SER A 381 -42.76 -17.24 -49.93
C SER A 381 -41.44 -16.75 -50.61
N ALA A 382 -41.14 -17.21 -51.84
CA ALA A 382 -40.08 -16.75 -52.77
C ALA A 382 -40.55 -17.02 -54.24
N PRO A 383 -39.73 -16.99 -55.32
CA PRO A 383 -38.38 -16.42 -55.56
C PRO A 383 -38.26 -15.59 -56.87
N ASN A 384 -37.06 -15.14 -57.25
CA ASN A 384 -36.58 -15.20 -58.65
C ASN A 384 -35.04 -15.05 -58.76
N SER A 385 -34.45 -15.44 -59.90
CA SER A 385 -33.00 -15.46 -60.24
C SER A 385 -32.80 -14.93 -61.67
N PRO A 386 -31.58 -14.62 -62.19
CA PRO A 386 -30.67 -15.67 -62.71
C PRO A 386 -29.13 -15.39 -62.65
N ASN A 387 -28.33 -16.43 -62.94
CA ASN A 387 -27.00 -16.55 -63.62
C ASN A 387 -26.00 -15.37 -63.69
N ALA A 388 -24.67 -15.53 -63.71
CA ALA A 388 -23.70 -16.64 -63.50
C ALA A 388 -22.31 -15.97 -63.28
N SER A 389 -21.06 -16.48 -63.45
CA SER A 389 -20.32 -17.65 -64.02
C SER A 389 -18.91 -17.67 -63.35
N SER A 390 -17.97 -18.61 -63.47
CA SER A 390 -17.84 -20.02 -63.88
C SER A 390 -16.48 -20.56 -63.35
N ASP A 391 -16.19 -21.85 -63.57
CA ASP A 391 -14.86 -22.49 -63.61
C ASP A 391 -14.14 -22.94 -62.31
N ASN A 392 -13.95 -24.26 -62.26
CA ASN A 392 -13.11 -25.08 -61.39
C ASN A 392 -12.73 -26.31 -62.26
N PRO A 393 -11.49 -26.83 -62.25
CA PRO A 393 -11.22 -28.08 -61.50
C PRO A 393 -9.76 -28.12 -60.93
N THR A 394 -9.23 -29.16 -60.27
CA THR A 394 -9.59 -30.60 -60.17
C THR A 394 -9.08 -31.20 -58.85
N ASP A 395 -9.82 -32.17 -58.27
CA ASP A 395 -9.42 -33.54 -57.83
C ASP A 395 -8.01 -33.85 -57.26
N THR A 396 -7.78 -34.80 -56.32
CA THR A 396 -8.67 -35.71 -55.52
C THR A 396 -7.97 -36.29 -54.26
N VAL A 397 -8.70 -36.35 -53.13
CA VAL A 397 -8.92 -37.49 -52.18
C VAL A 397 -7.75 -38.35 -51.59
N SER A 398 -7.95 -38.81 -50.34
CA SER A 398 -7.32 -39.93 -49.57
C SER A 398 -6.00 -39.67 -48.79
N ASP A 399 -5.73 -40.29 -47.62
CA ASP A 399 -6.61 -40.68 -46.49
C ASP A 399 -5.79 -40.99 -45.20
N THR A 400 -6.46 -41.13 -44.04
CA THR A 400 -6.12 -41.92 -42.83
C THR A 400 -4.82 -41.71 -42.01
N THR A 401 -5.06 -41.36 -40.72
CA THR A 401 -4.42 -41.87 -39.48
C THR A 401 -3.01 -41.45 -39.03
N SER A 402 -2.91 -41.16 -37.73
CA SER A 402 -1.69 -41.13 -36.91
C SER A 402 -1.17 -42.54 -36.59
N PRO A 403 0.03 -42.66 -36.00
CA PRO A 403 0.06 -43.32 -34.69
C PRO A 403 0.89 -42.59 -33.62
N ARG A 404 0.80 -43.14 -32.40
CA ARG A 404 1.53 -42.78 -31.17
C ARG A 404 2.13 -44.07 -30.61
N SER A 405 3.36 -44.04 -30.11
CA SER A 405 4.00 -45.19 -29.47
C SER A 405 5.03 -44.74 -28.43
N ASP A 406 5.27 -45.59 -27.44
CA ASP A 406 6.11 -45.32 -26.26
C ASP A 406 7.33 -46.27 -26.22
N MET A 407 8.32 -45.93 -25.38
CA MET A 407 9.32 -46.79 -24.69
C MET A 407 9.89 -48.07 -25.37
N GLU A 408 11.23 -48.14 -25.47
CA GLU A 408 12.14 -49.03 -24.71
C GLU A 408 13.57 -48.44 -24.87
N LYS A 409 14.57 -48.43 -23.96
CA LYS A 409 15.09 -49.22 -22.82
C LYS A 409 16.38 -50.00 -23.17
N GLN A 410 17.48 -49.56 -22.53
CA GLN A 410 18.69 -50.31 -22.15
C GLN A 410 19.45 -51.15 -23.18
N GLU A 411 20.75 -50.84 -23.35
CA GLU A 411 21.79 -51.81 -22.96
C GLU A 411 23.09 -51.13 -22.52
N THR A 412 23.97 -51.88 -21.85
CA THR A 412 25.23 -51.40 -21.23
C THR A 412 26.40 -52.28 -21.63
N VAL A 413 27.54 -51.69 -22.01
CA VAL A 413 28.85 -52.36 -21.97
C VAL A 413 29.90 -51.40 -21.41
N VAL A 414 30.87 -51.96 -20.70
CA VAL A 414 31.95 -51.28 -19.95
C VAL A 414 33.19 -51.07 -20.80
N ALA A 415 33.88 -49.94 -20.58
CA ALA A 415 35.33 -49.80 -20.68
C ALA A 415 35.81 -48.81 -19.60
#